data_AF-A0A444V4A4-F1
#
_entry.id   AF-A0A444V4A4-F1
#
_cell.length_a   1.000
_cell.length_b   1.000
_cell.length_c   1.000
_cell.angle_alpha   90.00
_cell.angle_beta   90.00
_cell.angle_gamma   90.00
#
_symmetry.space_group_name_H-M   'P 1'
#
loop_
_entity.id
_entity.type
_entity.pdbx_description
1 polymer ?
#
loop_
_entity_poly.entity_id
_entity_poly.type
_entity_poly.pdbx_seq_one_letter_code
_entity_poly.pdbx_strand_id
1 'polypeptide(L)'
;MIRRDKTTIFTDAKESTTVYELKRIVEGILKRAPEDQRLYKLLDDSKTLGDCGFTSQTARPQAPATVGLAFRINGQSPLPSATLLLVHS
;
A
#
# COMPACT_ATOMS: atom_id res chain seq x y z
N MET A 1 1.53 0.50 7.55
CA MET A 1 0.66 -0.70 7.60
C MET A 1 -0.02 -0.90 6.25
N ILE A 2 0.08 -2.09 5.66
CA ILE A 2 -0.57 -2.42 4.38
C ILE A 2 -1.72 -3.40 4.65
N ARG A 3 -2.94 -3.08 4.19
CA ARG A 3 -4.15 -3.88 4.48
C ARG A 3 -4.83 -4.37 3.20
N ARG A 4 -5.21 -5.66 3.20
CA ARG A 4 -6.03 -6.30 2.17
C ARG A 4 -6.90 -7.37 2.81
N ASP A 5 -8.22 -7.27 2.70
CA ASP A 5 -9.17 -8.23 3.27
C ASP A 5 -8.85 -8.54 4.75
N LYS A 6 -8.52 -9.79 5.09
CA LYS A 6 -8.10 -10.22 6.44
C LYS A 6 -6.59 -10.16 6.68
N THR A 7 -5.81 -9.71 5.70
CA THR A 7 -4.35 -9.62 5.75
C THR A 7 -3.90 -8.21 6.12
N THR A 8 -2.99 -8.13 7.10
CA THR A 8 -2.34 -6.89 7.51
C THR A 8 -0.83 -7.12 7.57
N ILE A 9 -0.06 -6.26 6.90
CA ILE A 9 1.40 -6.29 6.89
C ILE A 9 1.92 -5.05 7.61
N PHE A 10 2.72 -5.27 8.65
CA PHE A 10 3.53 -4.24 9.30
C PHE A 10 4.91 -4.27 8.66
N THR A 11 5.31 -3.14 8.11
CA THR A 11 6.62 -2.97 7.48
C THR A 11 7.00 -1.50 7.60
N ASP A 12 8.27 -1.27 7.86
CA ASP A 12 8.89 0.05 7.85
C ASP A 12 9.56 0.29 6.51
N ALA A 13 9.46 1.52 6.01
CA ALA A 13 10.10 1.97 4.78
C ALA A 13 10.58 3.41 4.96
N LYS A 14 11.62 3.79 4.23
CA LYS A 14 12.13 5.17 4.28
C LYS A 14 11.16 6.09 3.55
N GLU A 15 11.11 7.37 3.93
CA GLU A 15 10.33 8.37 3.20
C GLU A 15 10.78 8.48 1.73
N SER A 16 12.07 8.23 1.46
CA SER A 16 12.65 8.19 0.11
C SER A 16 12.34 6.92 -0.68
N THR A 17 11.75 5.89 -0.07
CA THR A 17 11.37 4.66 -0.76
C THR A 17 10.26 4.99 -1.75
N THR A 18 10.36 4.46 -2.96
CA THR A 18 9.34 4.63 -4.00
C THR A 18 8.15 3.71 -3.77
N VAL A 19 7.00 4.07 -4.35
CA VAL A 19 5.81 3.20 -4.37
C VAL A 19 6.13 1.86 -5.04
N TYR A 20 6.94 1.85 -6.10
CA TYR A 20 7.38 0.62 -6.74
C TYR A 20 8.22 -0.29 -5.82
N GLU A 21 9.18 0.28 -5.09
CA GLU A 21 9.96 -0.49 -4.09
C GLU A 21 9.07 -1.04 -2.98
N LEU A 22 8.06 -0.29 -2.53
CA LEU A 22 7.08 -0.79 -1.57
C LEU A 22 6.29 -2.00 -2.13
N LYS A 23 5.93 -1.98 -3.41
CA LYS A 23 5.32 -3.15 -4.07
C LYS A 23 6.27 -4.34 -4.16
N ARG A 24 7.58 -4.13 -4.32
CA ARG A 24 8.59 -5.21 -4.27
C ARG A 24 8.68 -5.84 -2.88
N ILE A 25 8.54 -5.06 -1.80
CA ILE A 25 8.43 -5.59 -0.44
C ILE A 25 7.18 -6.48 -0.32
N VAL A 26 6.04 -6.00 -0.82
CA VAL A 26 4.78 -6.78 -0.83
C VAL A 26 4.92 -8.04 -1.69
N GLU A 27 5.62 -7.99 -2.82
CA GLU A 27 5.92 -9.16 -3.66
C GLU A 27 6.70 -10.21 -2.88
N GLY A 28 7.72 -9.80 -2.13
CA GLY A 28 8.50 -10.69 -1.28
C GLY A 28 7.65 -11.48 -0.28
N ILE A 29 6.56 -10.88 0.22
CA ILE A 29 5.67 -11.46 1.23
C ILE A 29 4.51 -12.25 0.60
N LEU A 30 3.80 -11.65 -0.35
CA LEU A 30 2.55 -12.18 -0.92
C LEU A 30 2.72 -12.87 -2.28
N LYS A 31 3.95 -12.88 -2.82
CA LYS A 31 4.31 -13.54 -4.09
C LYS A 31 3.47 -13.08 -5.28
N ARG A 32 3.16 -11.78 -5.32
CA ARG A 32 2.46 -11.12 -6.44
C ARG A 32 3.36 -10.04 -7.02
N ALA A 33 3.56 -10.06 -8.34
CA ALA A 33 4.42 -9.10 -9.03
C ALA A 33 3.87 -7.65 -8.84
N PRO A 34 4.73 -6.61 -8.77
CA PRO A 34 4.28 -5.23 -8.55
C PRO A 34 3.21 -4.74 -9.53
N GLU A 35 3.26 -5.21 -10.77
CA GLU A 35 2.36 -4.84 -11.85
C GLU A 35 0.93 -5.31 -11.56
N ASP A 36 0.80 -6.40 -10.79
CA ASP A 36 -0.47 -6.95 -10.30
C ASP A 36 -0.95 -6.27 -9.02
N GLN A 37 -0.20 -5.32 -8.45
CA GLN A 37 -0.54 -4.65 -7.20
C GLN A 37 -1.05 -3.23 -7.43
N ARG A 38 -2.14 -2.89 -6.75
CA ARG A 38 -2.67 -1.53 -6.62
C ARG A 38 -2.62 -1.13 -5.14
N LEU A 39 -1.84 -0.09 -4.84
CA LEU A 39 -1.81 0.52 -3.52
C LEU A 39 -2.74 1.75 -3.51
N TYR A 40 -3.77 1.74 -2.65
CA TYR A 40 -4.70 2.85 -2.54
C TYR A 40 -4.04 4.02 -1.79
N LYS A 41 -4.30 5.25 -2.25
CA LYS A 41 -3.59 6.51 -1.89
C LYS A 41 -2.18 6.67 -2.48
N LEU A 42 -1.64 5.65 -3.15
CA LEU A 42 -0.34 5.68 -3.83
C LEU A 42 -0.55 5.50 -5.34
N LEU A 43 -0.70 6.61 -6.06
CA LEU A 43 -1.17 6.59 -7.47
C LEU A 43 -0.05 6.40 -8.51
N ASP A 44 1.18 6.72 -8.16
CA ASP A 44 2.33 6.78 -9.07
C ASP A 44 3.50 5.98 -8.50
N ASP A 45 3.96 5.00 -9.26
CA ASP A 45 5.01 4.07 -8.88
C ASP A 45 6.38 4.75 -8.71
N SER A 46 6.58 5.90 -9.38
CA SER A 46 7.82 6.68 -9.33
C SER A 46 7.93 7.61 -8.12
N LYS A 47 6.80 7.93 -7.48
CA LYS A 47 6.77 8.82 -6.32
C LYS A 47 7.34 8.15 -5.09
N THR A 48 7.95 8.96 -4.24
CA THR A 48 8.38 8.49 -2.92
C THR A 48 7.20 8.39 -1.96
N LEU A 49 7.35 7.63 -0.88
CA LEU A 49 6.37 7.56 0.20
C LEU A 49 6.18 8.93 0.85
N GLY A 50 7.25 9.72 0.99
CA GLY A 50 7.20 11.11 1.44
C GLY A 50 6.32 11.98 0.55
N ASP A 51 6.50 11.93 -0.77
CA ASP A 51 5.67 12.66 -1.76
C ASP A 51 4.19 12.27 -1.70
N CYS A 52 3.91 11.06 -1.21
CA CYS A 52 2.56 10.56 -1.01
C CYS A 52 2.01 10.83 0.41
N GLY A 53 2.73 11.57 1.25
CA GLY A 53 2.30 11.98 2.59
C GLY A 53 2.61 10.98 3.71
N PHE A 54 3.41 9.93 3.44
CA PHE A 54 3.89 8.98 4.43
C PHE A 54 5.24 9.46 4.99
N THR A 55 5.18 10.16 6.11
CA THR A 55 6.35 10.74 6.78
C THR A 55 6.47 10.19 8.19
N SER A 56 7.62 10.39 8.81
CA SER A 56 7.87 10.14 10.25
C SER A 56 6.84 10.80 11.17
N GLN A 57 6.20 11.89 10.74
CA GLN A 57 5.18 12.59 11.53
C GLN A 57 3.79 11.94 11.38
N THR A 58 3.47 11.41 10.20
CA THR A 58 2.14 10.91 9.82
C THR A 58 2.02 9.37 9.87
N ALA A 59 3.15 8.65 9.90
CA ALA A 59 3.22 7.18 9.91
C ALA A 59 4.09 6.69 11.09
N ARG A 60 3.68 7.00 12.32
CA ARG A 60 4.45 6.69 13.52
C ARG A 60 4.33 5.21 13.90
N PRO A 61 5.32 4.60 14.59
CA PRO A 61 5.23 3.19 15.01
C PRO A 61 3.97 2.85 15.82
N GLN A 62 3.59 3.73 16.75
CA GLN A 62 2.39 3.58 17.60
C GLN A 62 1.07 3.94 16.89
N ALA A 63 1.15 4.62 15.74
CA ALA A 63 0.02 5.07 14.95
C ALA A 63 0.38 4.98 13.45
N PRO A 64 0.51 3.76 12.90
CA PRO A 64 1.03 3.56 11.57
C PRO A 64 0.03 4.04 10.52
N ALA A 65 0.53 4.72 9.49
CA ALA A 65 -0.29 5.07 8.35
C ALA A 65 -0.76 3.81 7.62
N THR A 66 -2.00 3.84 7.11
CA THR A 66 -2.63 2.70 6.44
C THR A 66 -2.65 2.90 4.93
N VAL A 67 -2.12 1.91 4.22
CA VAL A 67 -2.20 1.79 2.76
C VAL A 67 -3.08 0.59 2.43
N GLY A 68 -4.09 0.80 1.59
CA GLY A 68 -4.89 -0.32 1.08
C GLY A 68 -4.14 -1.05 -0.04
N LEU A 69 -4.27 -2.36 -0.13
CA LEU A 69 -3.72 -3.17 -1.22
C LEU A 69 -4.84 -3.94 -1.91
N ALA A 70 -4.83 -3.94 -3.23
CA ALA A 70 -5.61 -4.86 -4.04
C ALA A 70 -4.76 -5.47 -5.15
N PHE A 71 -5.16 -6.67 -5.59
CA PHE A 71 -4.52 -7.35 -6.71
C PHE A 71 -5.39 -7.27 -7.96
N ARG A 72 -4.75 -7.09 -9.11
CA ARG A 72 -5.42 -7.22 -10.41
C ARG A 72 -5.89 -8.67 -10.57
N ILE A 73 -7.12 -8.86 -11.01
CA ILE A 73 -7.68 -10.18 -11.37
C ILE A 73 -8.04 -10.11 -12.86
N ASN A 74 -7.45 -10.99 -13.68
CA ASN A 74 -7.78 -11.17 -15.10
C ASN A 74 -7.82 -9.86 -15.93
N GLY A 75 -6.86 -8.95 -15.72
CA GLY A 75 -6.78 -7.69 -16.47
C GLY A 75 -7.83 -6.63 -16.07
N GLN A 76 -8.79 -6.96 -15.20
CA GLN A 76 -9.74 -6.00 -14.65
C GLN A 76 -9.10 -5.23 -13.49
N SER A 77 -9.34 -3.92 -13.45
CA SER A 77 -8.92 -3.07 -12.34
C SER A 77 -9.51 -3.60 -11.04
N PRO A 78 -8.72 -3.79 -9.98
CA PRO A 78 -9.23 -4.27 -8.71
C PRO A 78 -10.34 -3.35 -8.20
N LEU A 79 -11.56 -3.88 -8.09
CA LEU A 79 -12.64 -3.21 -7.39
C LEU A 79 -12.21 -3.00 -5.93
N PRO A 80 -12.48 -1.83 -5.32
CA PRO A 80 -12.21 -1.63 -3.91
C PRO A 80 -12.98 -2.70 -3.11
N SER A 81 -12.24 -3.57 -2.41
CA SER A 81 -12.84 -4.44 -1.39
C SER A 81 -13.62 -3.54 -0.44
N ALA A 82 -14.89 -3.86 -0.18
CA ALA A 82 -15.84 -3.04 0.58
C ALA A 82 -15.29 -2.57 1.94
N THR A 83 -14.29 -3.27 2.49
CA THR A 83 -13.51 -2.88 3.67
C THR A 83 -12.86 -1.49 3.57
N LEU A 84 -12.50 -1.01 2.38
CA LEU A 84 -11.84 0.28 2.19
C LEU A 84 -12.82 1.47 2.22
N LEU A 85 -14.11 1.25 1.98
CA LEU A 85 -15.14 2.29 2.04
C LEU A 85 -15.53 2.69 3.47
N LEU A 86 -15.11 1.91 4.48
CA LEU A 86 -15.51 2.13 5.87
C LEU A 86 -14.50 2.93 6.72
N VAL A 87 -13.36 3.36 6.17
CA VAL A 87 -12.37 4.17 6.89
C VAL A 87 -12.51 5.66 6.57
N HIS A 88 -13.72 6.18 6.71
CA HIS A 88 -13.98 7.61 6.89
C HIS A 88 -15.17 7.74 7.85
N SER A 89 -14.89 7.77 9.15
CA SER A 89 -15.73 8.32 10.23
C SER A 89 -14.80 8.64 11.40
#